data_AF-N1ZMT4-F1
#
_entry.id   AF-N1ZMT4-F1
#
_cell.length_a   1.000
_cell.length_b   1.000
_cell.length_c   1.000
_cell.angle_alpha   90.00
_cell.angle_beta   90.00
_cell.angle_gamma   90.00
#
_symmetry.space_group_name_H-M   'P 1'
#
loop_
_entity.id
_entity.type
_entity.pdbx_description
1 polymer ?
#
loop_
_entity_poly.entity_id
_entity_poly.type
_entity_poly.pdbx_seq_one_letter_code
_entity_poly.pdbx_strand_id
1 'polypeptide(L)' 'MLSLGRNPGEYIVINGNIIVEVVSIDGSLRLAIEAPKEIKIERGENYEKHHAVPDCIVRTRALGR' A
#
# COMPACT_ATOMS: atom_id res chain seq x y z
N MET A 1 -7.41 -9.04 6.49
CA MET A 1 -6.44 -8.51 5.50
C MET A 1 -6.65 -9.28 4.22
N LEU A 2 -6.77 -8.58 3.09
CA LEU A 2 -6.79 -9.19 1.76
C LEU A 2 -5.39 -9.08 1.16
N SER A 3 -4.83 -10.18 0.66
CA SER A 3 -3.51 -10.21 0.02
C SER A 3 -3.69 -10.58 -1.45
N LEU A 4 -3.12 -9.79 -2.35
CA LEU A 4 -3.23 -9.96 -3.80
C LEU A 4 -1.84 -9.79 -4.41
N GLY A 5 -1.39 -10.76 -5.21
CA GLY A 5 -0.20 -10.61 -6.04
C GLY A 5 -0.54 -9.88 -7.33
N ARG A 6 0.21 -8.83 -7.69
CA ARG A 6 0.01 -7.99 -8.89
C ARG A 6 1.31 -7.88 -9.70
N ASN A 7 1.20 -7.92 -11.02
CA ASN A 7 2.29 -7.64 -11.96
C ASN A 7 2.41 -6.13 -12.23
N PRO A 8 3.56 -5.64 -12.72
CA PRO A 8 3.67 -4.27 -13.23
C PRO A 8 2.61 -3.96 -14.29
N GLY A 9 1.90 -2.84 -14.12
CA GLY A 9 0.76 -2.42 -14.95
C GLY A 9 -0.60 -2.94 -14.48
N GLU A 10 -0.64 -3.83 -13.48
CA GLU A 10 -1.90 -4.23 -12.84
C GLU A 10 -2.23 -3.31 -11.65
N TYR A 11 -3.52 -3.09 -11.42
CA TYR A 11 -4.01 -2.18 -10.39
C TYR A 11 -5.15 -2.77 -9.55
N ILE A 12 -5.38 -2.14 -8.40
CA ILE A 12 -6.44 -2.44 -7.45
C ILE A 12 -7.32 -1.18 -7.33
N VAL A 13 -8.63 -1.36 -7.36
CA VAL A 13 -9.61 -0.28 -7.12
C VAL A 13 -10.24 -0.50 -5.75
N ILE A 14 -10.13 0.51 -4.88
CA ILE A 14 -10.72 0.54 -3.55
C ILE A 14 -11.82 1.59 -3.56
N ASN A 15 -13.04 1.21 -3.15
CA ASN A 15 -14.19 2.12 -3.05
C ASN A 15 -14.55 2.89 -4.34
N GLY A 16 -14.10 2.39 -5.51
CA GLY A 16 -14.39 2.99 -6.83
C GLY A 16 -13.63 4.28 -7.16
N ASN A 17 -12.90 4.87 -6.20
CA ASN A 17 -12.22 6.16 -6.37
C ASN A 17 -10.79 6.21 -5.82
N ILE A 18 -10.28 5.11 -5.26
CA ILE A 18 -8.87 4.97 -4.87
C ILE A 18 -8.24 3.89 -5.75
N ILE A 19 -7.19 4.25 -6.48
CA ILE A 19 -6.49 3.36 -7.41
C ILE A 19 -5.09 3.14 -6.87
N VAL A 20 -4.68 1.88 -6.76
CA VAL A 20 -3.31 1.48 -6.41
C VAL A 20 -2.76 0.63 -7.55
N GLU A 21 -1.81 1.16 -8.29
CA GLU A 21 -1.14 0.50 -9.41
C GLU A 21 0.27 0.06 -9.02
N VAL A 22 0.66 -1.15 -9.43
CA VAL A 22 2.06 -1.57 -9.35
C VAL A 22 2.78 -1.08 -10.60
N VAL A 23 3.75 -0.20 -10.44
CA VAL A 23 4.56 0.33 -11.53
C VAL A 23 6.01 -0.12 -11.40
N SER A 24 6.70 -0.30 -12.52
CA SER A 24 8.15 -0.57 -12.54
C SER A 24 8.86 0.64 -13.10
N ILE A 25 9.69 1.29 -12.28
CA ILE A 25 10.43 2.49 -12.66
C ILE A 25 11.89 2.28 -12.27
N ASP A 26 12.79 2.38 -13.25
CA ASP A 26 14.23 2.14 -13.10
C ASP A 26 14.55 0.75 -12.51
N GLY A 27 13.81 -0.28 -12.94
CA GLY A 27 13.96 -1.65 -12.44
C GLY A 27 13.46 -1.86 -11.00
N SER A 28 12.90 -0.83 -10.37
CA SER A 28 12.32 -0.91 -9.03
C SER A 28 10.80 -0.98 -9.10
N LEU A 29 10.21 -1.93 -8.36
CA LEU A 29 8.77 -1.95 -8.14
C LEU A 29 8.36 -0.81 -7.22
N ARG A 30 7.36 -0.04 -7.66
CA ARG A 30 6.77 1.07 -6.91
C ARG A 30 5.25 0.95 -6.93
N LEU A 31 4.61 1.67 -6.01
CA LEU A 31 3.15 1.80 -5.96
C LEU A 31 2.79 3.22 -6.40
N ALA A 32 2.00 3.34 -7.45
CA ALA A 32 1.33 4.58 -7.80
C ALA A 32 -0.05 4.57 -7.12
N ILE A 33 -0.38 5.64 -6.39
CA ILE A 33 -1.64 5.74 -5.63
C ILE A 33 -2.35 7.01 -6.07
N GLU A 34 -3.55 6.85 -6.61
CA GLU A 34 -4.47 7.95 -6.92
C GLU A 34 -5.65 7.88 -5.94
N ALA A 35 -5.95 8.99 -5.28
CA ALA A 35 -7.08 9.11 -4.36
C ALA A 35 -7.60 10.55 -4.36
N PRO A 36 -8.85 10.78 -3.93
CA PRO A 36 -9.38 12.12 -3.71
C PRO A 36 -8.58 12.89 -2.66
N LYS A 37 -8.61 14.23 -2.74
CA LYS A 37 -7.77 15.11 -1.89
C LYS A 37 -8.11 15.05 -0.41
N GLU A 38 -9.34 14.69 -0.08
CA GLU A 38 -9.83 14.50 1.29
C GLU A 38 -9.24 13.25 1.96
N ILE A 39 -8.70 12.30 1.17
CA ILE A 39 -8.07 11.09 1.68
C ILE A 39 -6.58 11.34 1.88
N LYS A 40 -6.14 11.31 3.13
CA LYS A 40 -4.74 11.48 3.50
C LYS A 40 -3.94 10.21 3.17
N ILE A 41 -2.86 10.37 2.40
CA ILE A 41 -1.89 9.30 2.13
C ILE A 41 -0.60 9.62 2.89
N GLU A 42 -0.18 8.72 3.77
CA GLU A 42 1.05 8.86 4.55
C GLU A 42 1.91 7.61 4.41
N ARG A 43 3.24 7.81 4.40
CA ARG A 43 4.19 6.69 4.44
C ARG A 43 4.22 6.08 5.83
N GLY A 44 4.36 4.75 5.89
CA GLY A 44 4.29 3.99 7.15
C GLY A 44 5.31 4.48 8.20
N GLU A 45 6.54 4.78 7.78
CA GLU A 45 7.59 5.27 8.68
C GLU A 45 7.30 6.65 9.29
N ASN A 46 6.40 7.43 8.67
CA ASN A 46 5.90 8.68 9.25
C ASN A 46 4.70 8.42 10.16
N TYR A 47 3.73 7.63 9.68
CA TYR A 47 2.52 7.31 10.43
C TYR A 47 2.82 6.69 11.81
N GLU A 48 3.77 5.76 11.86
CA GLU A 48 4.19 5.04 13.07
C GLU A 48 4.88 5.94 14.12
N LYS A 49 5.25 7.19 13.79
CA LYS A 49 5.79 8.14 14.79
C LYS A 49 4.74 8.62 15.79
N HIS A 50 3.48 8.59 15.40
CA HIS A 50 2.36 9.10 16.17
C HIS A 50 1.28 8.04 16.46
N HIS A 51 1.43 6.84 15.89
CA HIS A 51 0.47 5.75 15.99
C HIS A 51 1.19 4.42 16.20
N ALA A 52 0.50 3.46 16.82
CA ALA A 52 1.02 2.09 16.88
C ALA A 52 1.07 1.46 15.48
N VAL A 53 1.99 0.52 15.29
CA VAL A 53 2.05 -0.32 14.09
C VAL A 53 0.71 -1.06 13.92
N PRO A 54 0.02 -0.97 12.77
CA PRO A 54 -1.25 -1.66 12.57
C PRO A 54 -1.13 -3.18 12.74
N ASP A 55 -2.10 -3.82 13.41
CA ASP A 55 -2.07 -5.26 13.71
C ASP A 55 -1.88 -6.14 12.47
N CYS A 56 -2.40 -5.72 11.31
CA CYS A 56 -2.21 -6.46 10.06
C CYS A 56 -0.74 -6.57 9.64
N ILE A 57 0.06 -5.53 9.90
CA ILE A 57 1.50 -5.51 9.60
C ILE A 57 2.27 -6.36 10.61
N VAL A 58 1.88 -6.35 11.89
CA VAL A 58 2.48 -7.22 12.91
C VAL A 58 2.29 -8.69 12.53
N ARG A 59 1.08 -9.07 12.12
CA ARG A 59 0.78 -10.45 11.69
C ARG A 59 1.56 -10.88 10.45
N THR A 60 1.67 -10.04 9.42
CA THR A 60 2.40 -10.43 8.20
C THR A 60 3.90 -10.55 8.41
N ARG A 61 4.49 -9.70 9.26
CA ARG A 61 5.90 -9.82 9.65
C ARG A 61 6.20 -11.14 10.37
N ALA A 62 5.23 -11.69 11.10
CA ALA A 62 5.37 -12.99 11.77
C ALA A 62 5.26 -14.18 10.80
N LEU A 63 4.49 -14.03 9.71
CA LEU A 63 4.30 -15.09 8.70
C LEU A 63 5.50 -15.26 7.76
N GLY A 64 6.31 -14.21 7.58
CA GLY A 64 7.53 -14.25 6.76
C GLY A 64 8.79 -14.68 7.52
N ARG A 65 8.65 -15.25 8.73
CA ARG A 65 9.74 -15.80 9.54
C ARG A 65 9.73 -17.32 9.52
#